data_AF-A0A257PZW9-F1
#
_entry.id   AF-A0A257PZW9-F1
#
_cell.length_a   1.000
_cell.length_b   1.000
_cell.length_c   1.000
_cell.angle_alpha   90.00
_cell.angle_beta   90.00
_cell.angle_gamma   90.00
#
_symmetry.space_group_name_H-M   'P 1'
#
loop_
_entity.id
_entity.type
_entity.pdbx_description
1 polymer ?
#
loop_
_entity_poly.entity_id
_entity_poly.type
_entity_poly.pdbx_seq_one_letter_code
_entity_poly.pdbx_strand_id
1 'polypeptide(L)'
;MLLALMGHAALAQSAGADPTAPADAYVNAPHDWQMWFPVAGSPMMQKIDWLMKYVLWIMTGVVVFVGALMGYAMFRFRAARNKVPSQVTHNTLIEVIWIVVPTLILAIIIIPSINLIYYEADDSNPYMTVTVTGHQWYWEYKYDDVPGLDYSSYMIPDNKLQPGEIRRLSVDHPLVLPVGKKIKFNITSGDVLHGFYLPSLGVQKYAIPGTILTSWTTITRTGTYYGQCNQICGLGHDAMPIEIKAVPMADYLAWIKVAQANYTDNSYVNPVSSPLPVHELADAAAN
;
A
#
# COMPACT_ATOMS: atom_id res chain seq x y z
N MET A 1 25.12 -30.53 9.29
CA MET A 1 24.74 -30.93 7.92
C MET A 1 23.99 -29.76 7.30
N LEU A 2 24.74 -28.75 6.85
CA LEU A 2 25.25 -28.55 5.48
C LEU A 2 24.18 -27.96 4.55
N LEU A 3 24.46 -26.71 4.19
CA LEU A 3 23.83 -25.87 3.17
C LEU A 3 23.51 -26.67 1.90
N ALA A 4 22.36 -26.39 1.29
CA ALA A 4 22.14 -26.60 -0.14
C ALA A 4 21.56 -25.32 -0.74
N LEU A 5 22.45 -24.49 -1.29
CA LEU A 5 22.11 -23.58 -2.37
C LEU A 5 21.70 -24.43 -3.58
N MET A 6 20.56 -24.13 -4.19
CA MET A 6 20.30 -24.50 -5.57
C MET A 6 19.74 -23.30 -6.32
N GLY A 7 20.52 -22.88 -7.31
CA GLY A 7 20.25 -21.77 -8.20
C GLY A 7 19.01 -22.02 -9.03
N HIS A 8 18.26 -20.95 -9.26
CA HIS A 8 17.23 -20.92 -10.28
C HIS A 8 17.80 -20.15 -11.48
N ALA A 9 17.93 -20.86 -12.60
CA ALA A 9 18.35 -20.33 -13.87
C ALA A 9 17.26 -19.37 -14.40
N ALA A 10 17.66 -18.15 -14.71
CA ALA A 10 16.82 -17.19 -15.42
C ALA A 10 16.67 -17.63 -16.88
N LEU A 11 15.43 -17.93 -17.28
CA LEU A 11 15.07 -18.03 -18.68
C LEU A 11 14.71 -16.62 -19.17
N ALA A 12 15.58 -16.06 -20.00
CA ALA A 12 15.35 -14.79 -20.68
C ALA A 12 14.18 -14.91 -21.66
N GLN A 13 13.21 -14.00 -21.56
CA GLN A 13 12.21 -13.74 -22.60
C GLN A 13 12.20 -12.25 -22.93
N SER A 14 12.35 -11.98 -24.22
CA SER A 14 12.51 -10.66 -24.83
C SER A 14 11.20 -9.87 -24.79
N ALA A 15 11.20 -8.73 -24.08
CA ALA A 15 10.12 -7.76 -24.08
C ALA A 15 10.29 -6.73 -25.20
N GLY A 16 9.17 -6.32 -25.81
CA GLY A 16 9.10 -5.15 -26.67
C GLY A 16 9.58 -3.91 -25.91
N ALA A 17 10.37 -3.09 -26.59
CA ALA A 17 11.22 -2.08 -26.00
C ALA A 17 10.45 -0.85 -25.47
N ASP A 18 10.56 -0.62 -24.17
CA ASP A 18 10.61 0.72 -23.56
C ASP A 18 12.08 0.94 -23.12
N PRO A 19 12.81 1.94 -23.66
CA PRO A 19 14.24 2.02 -23.46
C PRO A 19 14.51 2.55 -22.06
N THR A 20 14.74 1.66 -21.08
CA THR A 20 15.70 1.83 -19.96
C THR A 20 15.61 0.79 -18.84
N ALA A 21 14.59 -0.05 -18.72
CA ALA A 21 14.54 -1.00 -17.60
C ALA A 21 15.45 -2.24 -17.86
N PRO A 22 16.51 -2.49 -17.06
CA PRO A 22 17.28 -3.73 -17.18
C PRO A 22 16.40 -4.93 -16.78
N ALA A 23 16.65 -6.09 -17.38
CA ALA A 23 15.92 -7.34 -17.15
C ALA A 23 15.93 -7.84 -15.68
N ASP A 24 16.76 -7.25 -14.82
CA ASP A 24 16.86 -7.51 -13.38
C ASP A 24 16.31 -6.36 -12.52
N ALA A 25 15.41 -5.53 -13.06
CA ALA A 25 14.82 -4.41 -12.35
C ALA A 25 14.10 -4.88 -11.09
N TYR A 26 14.40 -4.24 -9.95
CA TYR A 26 13.75 -4.56 -8.67
C TYR A 26 12.24 -4.35 -8.78
N VAL A 27 11.46 -5.38 -8.44
CA VAL A 27 9.99 -5.31 -8.40
C VAL A 27 9.52 -5.50 -6.97
N ASN A 28 8.82 -4.50 -6.44
CA ASN A 28 8.21 -4.52 -5.13
C ASN A 28 6.71 -4.82 -5.27
N ALA A 29 6.41 -6.12 -5.35
CA ALA A 29 5.07 -6.65 -5.49
C ALA A 29 4.75 -7.60 -4.31
N PRO A 30 3.45 -7.87 -4.06
CA PRO A 30 3.06 -8.93 -3.13
C PRO A 30 3.63 -10.30 -3.55
N HIS A 31 3.96 -11.13 -2.57
CA HIS A 31 4.42 -12.50 -2.80
C HIS A 31 3.46 -13.51 -2.17
N ASP A 32 3.33 -14.68 -2.79
CA ASP A 32 2.54 -15.78 -2.24
C ASP A 32 3.03 -16.15 -0.84
N TRP A 33 2.08 -16.38 0.07
CA TRP A 33 2.34 -16.74 1.47
C TRP A 33 3.11 -15.68 2.29
N GLN A 34 3.16 -14.44 1.81
CA GLN A 34 3.72 -13.34 2.57
C GLN A 34 2.81 -12.99 3.77
N MET A 35 3.39 -13.03 4.98
CA MET A 35 2.67 -12.81 6.24
C MET A 35 2.89 -11.43 6.86
N TRP A 36 3.72 -10.60 6.24
CA TRP A 36 4.09 -9.27 6.74
C TRP A 36 4.03 -8.22 5.64
N PHE A 37 4.34 -6.97 5.96
CA PHE A 37 4.43 -5.89 4.97
C PHE A 37 5.41 -6.21 3.83
N PRO A 38 5.20 -5.61 2.64
CA PRO A 38 6.21 -5.59 1.60
C PRO A 38 7.49 -4.91 2.06
N VAL A 39 8.58 -5.20 1.34
CA VAL A 39 9.88 -4.59 1.62
C VAL A 39 9.75 -3.07 1.54
N ALA A 40 10.20 -2.36 2.58
CA ALA A 40 10.06 -0.91 2.66
C ALA A 40 10.87 -0.22 1.55
N GLY A 41 10.17 0.47 0.65
CA GLY A 41 10.71 1.26 -0.45
C GLY A 41 10.99 2.73 -0.11
N SER A 42 10.59 3.18 1.08
CA SER A 42 10.74 4.56 1.53
C SER A 42 11.14 4.63 3.02
N PRO A 43 11.74 5.74 3.48
CA PRO A 43 11.96 5.98 4.90
C PRO A 43 10.65 6.03 5.70
N MET A 44 9.54 6.46 5.07
CA MET A 44 8.21 6.45 5.67
C MET A 44 7.80 5.02 6.04
N MET A 45 7.85 4.10 5.07
CA MET A 45 7.46 2.71 5.31
C MET A 45 8.37 2.00 6.31
N GLN A 46 9.66 2.36 6.36
CA GLN A 46 10.57 1.83 7.39
C GLN A 46 10.14 2.21 8.81
N LYS A 47 9.67 3.46 9.01
CA LYS A 47 9.17 3.91 10.32
C LYS A 47 7.83 3.26 10.68
N ILE A 48 6.94 3.10 9.70
CA ILE A 48 5.66 2.38 9.86
C ILE A 48 5.94 0.92 10.25
N ASP A 49 6.82 0.23 9.52
CA ASP A 49 7.21 -1.16 9.80
C ASP A 49 7.82 -1.31 11.20
N TRP A 50 8.69 -0.38 11.61
CA TRP A 50 9.26 -0.38 12.97
C TRP A 50 8.18 -0.20 14.03
N LEU A 51 7.28 0.78 13.88
CA LEU A 51 6.20 1.02 14.84
C LEU A 51 5.26 -0.19 14.91
N MET A 52 4.93 -0.80 13.77
CA MET A 52 4.09 -1.99 13.72
C MET A 52 4.73 -3.15 14.48
N LYS A 53 6.02 -3.42 14.27
CA LYS A 53 6.76 -4.45 15.03
C LYS A 53 6.79 -4.14 16.53
N TYR A 54 7.02 -2.88 16.89
CA TYR A 54 7.04 -2.43 18.28
C TYR A 54 5.70 -2.70 18.98
N VAL A 55 4.58 -2.28 18.37
CA VAL A 55 3.24 -2.52 18.92
C VAL A 55 2.90 -4.01 18.92
N LEU A 56 3.27 -4.76 17.87
CA LEU A 56 3.03 -6.19 17.78
C LEU A 56 3.67 -6.97 18.92
N TRP A 57 4.90 -6.66 19.32
CA TRP A 57 5.56 -7.34 20.43
C TRP A 57 4.88 -7.07 21.77
N ILE A 58 4.42 -5.83 21.99
CA ILE A 58 3.63 -5.49 23.19
C ILE A 58 2.31 -6.27 23.19
N MET A 59 1.57 -6.27 22.07
CA MET A 59 0.31 -7.02 21.95
C MET A 59 0.53 -8.52 22.15
N THR A 60 1.60 -9.08 21.59
CA THR A 60 1.96 -10.49 21.76
C THR A 60 2.20 -10.83 23.23
N GLY A 61 2.91 -9.96 23.96
CA GLY A 61 3.11 -10.12 25.40
C GLY A 61 1.78 -10.17 26.18
N VAL A 62 0.85 -9.26 25.87
CA VAL A 62 -0.49 -9.23 26.48
C VAL A 62 -1.30 -10.49 26.13
N VAL A 63 -1.32 -10.89 24.86
CA VAL A 63 -2.05 -12.09 24.39
C VAL A 63 -1.49 -13.35 25.04
N VAL A 64 -0.17 -13.50 25.12
CA VAL A 64 0.47 -14.63 25.80
C VAL A 64 0.15 -14.64 27.29
N PHE A 65 0.18 -13.48 27.95
CA PHE A 65 -0.17 -13.36 29.37
C PHE A 65 -1.63 -13.77 29.64
N VAL A 66 -2.59 -13.23 28.89
CA VAL A 66 -4.00 -13.57 29.00
C VAL A 66 -4.23 -15.05 28.66
N GLY A 67 -3.63 -15.52 27.57
CA GLY A 67 -3.70 -16.93 27.15
C GLY A 67 -3.17 -17.89 28.22
N ALA A 68 -2.06 -17.53 28.88
CA ALA A 68 -1.48 -18.30 29.97
C ALA A 68 -2.38 -18.30 31.21
N LEU A 69 -2.95 -17.14 31.59
CA LEU A 69 -3.90 -17.06 32.71
C LEU A 69 -5.16 -17.89 32.45
N MET A 70 -5.72 -17.81 31.24
CA MET A 70 -6.86 -18.61 30.83
C MET A 70 -6.52 -20.10 30.85
N GLY A 71 -5.39 -20.49 30.26
CA GLY A 71 -4.91 -21.88 30.29
C GLY A 71 -4.71 -22.40 31.71
N TYR A 72 -4.12 -21.58 32.59
CA TYR A 72 -3.98 -21.90 34.01
C TYR A 72 -5.33 -22.07 34.70
N ALA A 73 -6.27 -21.14 34.48
CA ALA A 73 -7.59 -21.19 35.09
C ALA A 73 -8.36 -22.45 34.64
N MET A 74 -8.36 -22.75 33.34
CA MET A 74 -8.96 -23.96 32.78
C MET A 74 -8.33 -25.22 33.37
N PHE A 75 -7.01 -25.27 33.55
CA PHE A 75 -6.34 -26.44 34.10
C PHE A 75 -6.58 -26.61 35.61
N ARG A 76 -6.43 -25.53 36.39
CA ARG A 76 -6.42 -25.53 37.86
C ARG A 76 -7.81 -25.49 38.48
N PHE A 77 -8.74 -24.74 37.88
CA PHE A 77 -10.08 -24.50 38.43
C PHE A 77 -11.19 -25.29 37.75
N ARG A 78 -10.87 -26.24 36.85
CA ARG A 78 -11.86 -27.20 36.34
C ARG A 78 -12.57 -27.97 37.45
N ALA A 79 -13.83 -28.33 37.22
CA ALA A 79 -14.70 -29.00 38.20
C ALA A 79 -14.06 -30.25 38.85
N ALA A 80 -13.28 -31.04 38.09
CA ALA A 80 -12.59 -32.21 38.62
C ALA A 80 -11.51 -31.89 39.68
N ARG A 81 -10.90 -30.69 39.62
CA ARG A 81 -9.79 -30.27 40.52
C ARG A 81 -10.19 -29.20 41.54
N ASN A 82 -11.34 -28.54 41.34
CA ASN A 82 -11.81 -27.47 42.22
C ASN A 82 -13.29 -27.68 42.57
N LYS A 83 -13.56 -28.63 43.48
CA LYS A 83 -14.93 -29.03 43.84
C LYS A 83 -15.70 -27.97 44.64
N VAL A 84 -14.99 -27.14 45.41
CA VAL A 84 -15.57 -26.05 46.20
C VAL A 84 -15.00 -24.73 45.68
N PRO A 85 -15.79 -23.90 44.97
CA PRO A 85 -15.32 -22.64 44.42
C PRO A 85 -15.16 -21.57 45.51
N SER A 86 -14.22 -20.66 45.28
CA SER A 86 -14.09 -19.44 46.08
C SER A 86 -15.34 -18.56 45.95
N GLN A 87 -15.70 -17.86 47.02
CA GLN A 87 -16.83 -16.90 47.06
C GLN A 87 -16.35 -15.43 47.03
N VAL A 88 -15.05 -15.19 46.81
CA VAL A 88 -14.50 -13.83 46.71
C VAL A 88 -15.05 -13.15 45.46
N THR A 89 -15.65 -11.97 45.62
CA THR A 89 -16.30 -11.24 44.53
C THR A 89 -15.49 -10.06 44.00
N HIS A 90 -14.59 -9.47 44.79
CA HIS A 90 -13.82 -8.29 44.42
C HIS A 90 -12.46 -8.25 45.11
N ASN A 91 -11.54 -7.50 44.52
CA ASN A 91 -10.24 -7.19 45.12
C ASN A 91 -9.74 -5.86 44.55
N THR A 92 -9.93 -4.80 45.33
CA THR A 92 -9.59 -3.42 44.92
C THR A 92 -8.13 -3.25 44.49
N LEU A 93 -7.19 -4.00 45.10
CA LEU A 93 -5.78 -3.91 44.71
C LEU A 93 -5.56 -4.44 43.28
N ILE A 94 -6.16 -5.59 42.94
CA ILE A 94 -6.04 -6.18 41.61
C ILE A 94 -6.76 -5.30 40.58
N GLU A 95 -7.92 -4.75 40.96
CA GLU A 95 -8.67 -3.79 40.13
C GLU A 95 -7.83 -2.57 39.77
N VAL A 96 -7.14 -1.98 40.75
CA VAL A 96 -6.23 -0.86 40.50
C VAL A 96 -5.06 -1.27 39.59
N ILE A 97 -4.46 -2.45 39.81
CA ILE A 97 -3.35 -2.94 38.99
C ILE A 97 -3.77 -3.09 37.52
N TRP A 98 -4.91 -3.72 37.22
CA TRP A 98 -5.34 -3.91 35.83
C TRP A 98 -5.84 -2.63 35.16
N ILE A 99 -6.08 -1.55 35.90
CA ILE A 99 -6.41 -0.23 35.32
C ILE A 99 -5.11 0.50 35.01
N VAL A 100 -4.20 0.56 35.99
CA VAL A 100 -2.96 1.32 35.89
C VAL A 100 -2.01 0.71 34.86
N VAL A 101 -1.83 -0.62 34.85
CA VAL A 101 -0.88 -1.29 33.95
C VAL A 101 -1.23 -1.07 32.46
N PRO A 102 -2.46 -1.32 31.98
CA PRO A 102 -2.83 -1.02 30.59
C PRO A 102 -2.74 0.46 30.24
N THR A 103 -3.09 1.35 31.19
CA THR A 103 -2.96 2.80 30.99
C THR A 103 -1.50 3.19 30.74
N LEU A 104 -0.56 2.66 31.52
CA LEU A 104 0.87 2.89 31.32
C LEU A 104 1.38 2.29 30.00
N ILE A 105 0.91 1.10 29.62
CA ILE A 105 1.26 0.49 28.32
C ILE A 105 0.84 1.40 27.16
N LEU A 106 -0.38 1.96 27.19
CA LEU A 106 -0.85 2.90 26.16
C LEU A 106 -0.01 4.18 26.13
N ALA A 107 0.36 4.72 27.29
CA ALA A 107 1.26 5.88 27.37
C ALA A 107 2.65 5.61 26.78
N ILE A 108 3.13 4.37 26.84
CA ILE A 108 4.41 3.96 26.22
C ILE A 108 4.27 3.82 24.69
N ILE A 109 3.10 3.41 24.18
CA ILE A 109 2.83 3.28 22.75
C ILE A 109 2.65 4.66 22.08
N ILE A 110 2.06 5.63 22.78
CA ILE A 110 1.66 6.91 22.18
C ILE A 110 2.87 7.76 21.73
N ILE A 111 3.98 7.71 22.46
CA ILE A 111 5.16 8.56 22.20
C ILE A 111 5.75 8.33 20.80
N PRO A 112 6.16 7.10 20.42
CA PRO A 112 6.65 6.86 19.07
C PRO A 112 5.58 7.06 17.99
N SER A 113 4.31 6.82 18.32
CA SER A 113 3.19 7.00 17.39
C SER A 113 3.00 8.48 17.01
N ILE A 114 3.03 9.39 17.98
CA ILE A 114 2.95 10.84 17.74
C ILE A 114 4.12 11.32 16.88
N ASN A 115 5.35 10.86 17.15
CA ASN A 115 6.52 11.22 16.35
C ASN A 115 6.37 10.81 14.88
N LEU A 116 5.77 9.64 14.62
CA LEU A 116 5.49 9.20 13.25
C LEU A 116 4.41 10.05 12.59
N ILE A 117 3.34 10.41 13.31
CA ILE A 117 2.28 11.28 12.79
C ILE A 117 2.84 12.65 12.37
N TYR A 118 3.71 13.26 13.19
CA TYR A 118 4.35 14.53 12.82
C TYR A 118 5.31 14.38 11.63
N TYR A 119 6.02 13.26 11.54
CA TYR A 119 6.86 12.97 10.39
C TYR A 119 6.04 12.81 9.11
N GLU A 120 4.89 12.13 9.18
CA GLU A 120 3.96 12.00 8.05
C GLU A 120 3.37 13.33 7.62
N ALA A 121 3.00 14.19 8.57
CA ALA A 121 2.40 15.49 8.29
C ALA A 121 3.37 16.51 7.68
N ASP A 122 4.69 16.32 7.80
CA ASP A 122 5.68 17.25 7.23
C ASP A 122 5.85 17.04 5.72
N ASP A 123 5.03 17.72 4.93
CA ASP A 123 5.13 17.77 3.48
C ASP A 123 5.99 18.92 2.95
N SER A 124 6.76 19.59 3.83
CA SER A 124 7.56 20.77 3.47
C SER A 124 8.72 20.43 2.52
N ASN A 125 9.13 21.42 1.72
CA ASN A 125 10.28 21.36 0.80
C ASN A 125 10.29 20.12 -0.13
N PRO A 126 9.19 19.83 -0.86
CA PRO A 126 9.22 18.77 -1.85
C PRO A 126 10.15 19.15 -3.01
N TYR A 127 10.77 18.15 -3.62
CA TYR A 127 11.53 18.33 -4.86
C TYR A 127 10.61 18.55 -6.06
N MET A 128 9.47 17.86 -6.06
CA MET A 128 8.44 17.98 -7.08
C MET A 128 7.06 17.66 -6.51
N THR A 129 6.03 18.15 -7.19
CA THR A 129 4.63 17.84 -6.85
C THR A 129 3.92 17.15 -8.01
N VAL A 130 3.19 16.08 -7.69
CA VAL A 130 2.32 15.37 -8.64
C VAL A 130 0.89 15.46 -8.13
N THR A 131 0.01 15.99 -8.97
CA THR A 131 -1.44 15.92 -8.71
C THR A 131 -1.94 14.56 -9.19
N VAL A 132 -2.63 13.86 -8.30
CA VAL A 132 -3.21 12.53 -8.52
C VAL A 132 -4.73 12.66 -8.41
N THR A 133 -5.43 12.40 -9.51
CA THR A 133 -6.90 12.43 -9.55
C THR A 133 -7.45 11.01 -9.71
N GLY A 134 -8.29 10.56 -8.78
CA GLY A 134 -9.03 9.31 -8.91
C GLY A 134 -10.29 9.48 -9.78
N HIS A 135 -10.53 8.51 -10.65
CA HIS A 135 -11.72 8.42 -11.50
C HIS A 135 -12.27 6.99 -11.50
N GLN A 136 -13.54 6.80 -11.86
CA GLN A 136 -14.14 5.49 -12.10
C GLN A 136 -13.72 4.95 -13.49
N TRP A 137 -12.89 3.92 -13.62
CA TRP A 137 -11.98 3.30 -12.64
C TRP A 137 -10.56 3.36 -13.21
N TYR A 138 -9.86 4.47 -12.96
CA TYR A 138 -8.49 4.75 -13.39
C TYR A 138 -7.89 5.91 -12.59
N TRP A 139 -6.60 6.18 -12.77
CA TRP A 139 -5.92 7.32 -12.16
C TRP A 139 -5.43 8.29 -13.23
N GLU A 140 -5.56 9.59 -12.98
CA GLU A 140 -4.93 10.63 -13.77
C GLU A 140 -3.76 11.23 -12.98
N TYR A 141 -2.64 11.44 -13.66
CA TYR A 141 -1.43 12.03 -13.10
C TYR A 141 -1.08 13.31 -13.84
N LYS A 142 -0.89 14.39 -13.07
CA LYS A 142 -0.40 15.67 -13.56
C LYS A 142 0.88 16.05 -12.85
N TYR A 143 1.92 16.35 -13.62
CA TYR A 143 3.21 16.78 -13.10
C TYR A 143 3.20 18.31 -12.99
N ASP A 144 2.98 18.85 -11.79
CA ASP A 144 2.72 20.28 -11.60
C ASP A 144 3.88 21.18 -12.07
N ASP A 145 5.12 20.67 -11.99
CA ASP A 145 6.34 21.36 -12.40
C ASP A 145 6.69 21.19 -13.90
N VAL A 146 5.93 20.37 -14.64
CA VAL A 146 6.16 20.05 -16.04
C VAL A 146 4.92 20.40 -16.86
N PRO A 147 4.85 21.60 -17.47
CA PRO A 147 3.67 22.03 -18.20
C PRO A 147 3.27 21.07 -19.32
N GLY A 148 1.99 20.69 -19.35
CA GLY A 148 1.38 19.85 -20.38
C GLY A 148 1.68 18.35 -20.24
N LEU A 149 2.27 17.90 -19.12
CA LEU A 149 2.45 16.49 -18.83
C LEU A 149 1.35 16.00 -17.86
N ASP A 150 0.24 15.61 -18.47
CA ASP A 150 -1.00 15.24 -17.81
C ASP A 150 -1.51 13.98 -18.55
N TYR A 151 -1.66 12.84 -17.87
CA TYR A 151 -2.08 11.60 -18.54
C TYR A 151 -2.88 10.66 -17.63
N SER A 152 -3.65 9.78 -18.27
CA SER A 152 -4.45 8.74 -17.62
C SER A 152 -3.73 7.38 -17.61
N SER A 153 -3.88 6.66 -16.50
CA SER A 153 -3.30 5.34 -16.25
C SER A 153 -4.41 4.32 -16.01
N TYR A 154 -4.55 3.37 -16.93
CA TYR A 154 -5.51 2.29 -16.92
C TYR A 154 -4.86 0.95 -16.62
N MET A 155 -5.61 0.05 -15.98
CA MET A 155 -5.17 -1.32 -15.79
C MET A 155 -5.02 -2.05 -17.13
N ILE A 156 -3.94 -2.82 -17.30
CA ILE A 156 -3.79 -3.71 -18.45
C ILE A 156 -4.72 -4.92 -18.27
N PRO A 157 -5.62 -5.20 -19.24
CA PRO A 157 -6.48 -6.38 -19.20
C PRO A 157 -5.68 -7.70 -19.25
N ASP A 158 -6.19 -8.74 -18.58
CA ASP A 158 -5.52 -10.05 -18.46
C ASP A 158 -5.07 -10.66 -19.81
N ASN A 159 -5.83 -10.41 -20.90
CA ASN A 159 -5.52 -10.92 -22.24
C ASN A 159 -4.45 -10.10 -23.00
N LYS A 160 -4.03 -8.95 -22.47
CA LYS A 160 -3.00 -8.07 -23.04
C LYS A 160 -1.70 -8.04 -22.23
N LEU A 161 -1.66 -8.73 -21.09
CA LEU A 161 -0.48 -8.78 -20.23
C LEU A 161 0.73 -9.35 -20.98
N GLN A 162 1.86 -8.67 -20.86
CA GLN A 162 3.16 -9.09 -21.36
C GLN A 162 3.95 -9.86 -20.29
N PRO A 163 4.96 -10.67 -20.68
CA PRO A 163 5.86 -11.29 -19.72
C PRO A 163 6.50 -10.27 -18.78
N GLY A 164 6.35 -10.48 -17.46
CA GLY A 164 6.86 -9.57 -16.43
C GLY A 164 5.82 -8.60 -15.85
N GLU A 165 4.67 -8.43 -16.51
CA GLU A 165 3.55 -7.68 -15.98
C GLU A 165 2.72 -8.51 -14.99
N ILE A 166 2.15 -7.84 -13.99
CA ILE A 166 1.41 -8.50 -12.92
C ILE A 166 -0.08 -8.21 -13.09
N ARG A 167 -0.86 -9.29 -13.19
CA ARG A 167 -2.32 -9.25 -13.24
C ARG A 167 -2.88 -8.36 -12.12
N ARG A 168 -3.80 -7.45 -12.49
CA ARG A 168 -4.49 -6.51 -11.58
C ARG A 168 -3.59 -5.48 -10.89
N LEU A 169 -2.31 -5.39 -11.26
CA LEU A 169 -1.36 -4.40 -10.73
C LEU A 169 -0.71 -3.57 -11.84
N SER A 170 -0.45 -4.17 -13.00
CA SER A 170 0.16 -3.48 -14.13
C SER A 170 -0.79 -2.52 -14.85
N VAL A 171 -0.23 -1.40 -15.30
CA VAL A 171 -0.95 -0.32 -16.01
C VAL A 171 -0.28 0.02 -17.34
N ASP A 172 -1.04 0.63 -18.24
CA ASP A 172 -0.54 1.11 -19.53
C ASP A 172 0.46 2.28 -19.41
N HIS A 173 0.19 3.22 -18.50
CA HIS A 173 1.00 4.41 -18.28
C HIS A 173 1.38 4.55 -16.79
N PRO A 174 2.50 3.95 -16.35
CA PRO A 174 2.89 4.01 -14.96
C PRO A 174 3.38 5.39 -14.57
N LEU A 175 3.20 5.75 -13.30
CA LEU A 175 3.72 6.99 -12.74
C LEU A 175 5.26 6.91 -12.60
N VAL A 176 6.00 7.68 -13.39
CA VAL A 176 7.47 7.66 -13.38
C VAL A 176 8.00 8.73 -12.43
N LEU A 177 8.84 8.34 -11.45
CA LEU A 177 9.35 9.23 -10.41
C LEU A 177 10.88 9.05 -10.21
N PRO A 178 11.62 10.12 -9.87
CA PRO A 178 13.04 10.00 -9.59
C PRO A 178 13.30 9.43 -8.19
N VAL A 179 14.26 8.52 -8.07
CA VAL A 179 14.73 8.01 -6.77
C VAL A 179 15.48 9.08 -5.97
N GLY A 180 15.45 8.97 -4.64
CA GLY A 180 16.20 9.83 -3.72
C GLY A 180 15.66 11.26 -3.61
N LYS A 181 14.47 11.54 -4.15
CA LYS A 181 13.80 12.83 -4.09
C LYS A 181 12.51 12.75 -3.26
N LYS A 182 12.20 13.81 -2.51
CA LYS A 182 10.94 13.96 -1.79
C LYS A 182 9.86 14.37 -2.81
N ILE A 183 8.92 13.47 -3.09
CA ILE A 183 7.79 13.71 -3.98
C ILE A 183 6.56 13.98 -3.13
N LYS A 184 5.90 15.12 -3.36
CA LYS A 184 4.59 15.44 -2.77
C LYS A 184 3.49 15.04 -3.74
N PHE A 185 2.43 14.44 -3.20
CA PHE A 185 1.22 14.10 -3.92
C PHE A 185 0.09 15.03 -3.47
N ASN A 186 -0.54 15.71 -4.43
CA ASN A 186 -1.82 16.39 -4.25
C ASN A 186 -2.92 15.43 -4.72
N ILE A 187 -3.66 14.85 -3.79
CA ILE A 187 -4.58 13.73 -4.05
C ILE A 187 -6.01 14.24 -3.99
N THR A 188 -6.78 14.04 -5.07
CA THR A 188 -8.18 14.45 -5.21
C THR A 188 -8.95 13.43 -6.05
N SER A 189 -10.26 13.62 -6.20
CA SER A 189 -11.11 12.80 -7.07
C SER A 189 -11.94 13.66 -8.02
N GLY A 190 -12.18 13.14 -9.23
CA GLY A 190 -13.07 13.72 -10.22
C GLY A 190 -14.54 13.28 -10.07
N ASP A 191 -14.83 12.24 -9.28
CA ASP A 191 -16.17 11.65 -9.19
C ASP A 191 -16.58 11.19 -7.77
N VAL A 192 -16.14 10.01 -7.31
CA VAL A 192 -16.49 9.38 -6.03
C VAL A 192 -15.26 9.26 -5.12
N LEU A 193 -15.42 8.72 -3.91
CA LEU A 193 -14.28 8.45 -3.04
C LEU A 193 -13.38 7.36 -3.62
N HIS A 194 -12.07 7.61 -3.66
CA HIS A 194 -11.04 6.60 -3.96
C HIS A 194 -9.96 6.62 -2.89
N GLY A 195 -9.04 5.65 -2.93
CA GLY A 195 -7.95 5.52 -1.96
C GLY A 195 -6.61 5.35 -2.66
N PHE A 196 -5.75 6.36 -2.64
CA PHE A 196 -4.42 6.30 -3.21
C PHE A 196 -3.48 5.60 -2.21
N TYR A 197 -3.24 4.31 -2.42
CA TYR A 197 -2.52 3.46 -1.48
C TYR A 197 -1.36 2.71 -2.12
N LEU A 198 -0.15 3.00 -1.64
CA LEU A 198 1.12 2.38 -2.04
C LEU A 198 1.79 1.77 -0.79
N PRO A 199 1.55 0.48 -0.52
CA PRO A 199 1.96 -0.16 0.74
C PRO A 199 3.47 -0.06 0.98
N SER A 200 4.28 -0.39 -0.02
CA SER A 200 5.75 -0.41 0.12
C SER A 200 6.36 0.99 0.28
N LEU A 201 5.64 2.04 -0.10
CA LEU A 201 6.08 3.43 0.03
C LEU A 201 5.49 4.12 1.27
N GLY A 202 4.61 3.46 2.02
CA GLY A 202 3.99 4.02 3.21
C GLY A 202 3.08 5.21 2.89
N VAL A 203 2.49 5.24 1.69
CA VAL A 203 1.57 6.30 1.26
C VAL A 203 0.16 5.76 1.27
N GLN A 204 -0.71 6.43 2.01
CA GLN A 204 -2.14 6.18 1.99
C GLN A 204 -2.90 7.49 2.18
N LYS A 205 -3.72 7.88 1.20
CA LYS A 205 -4.64 9.01 1.36
C LYS A 205 -5.91 8.78 0.58
N TYR A 206 -7.04 9.25 1.11
CA TYR A 206 -8.27 9.29 0.33
C TYR A 206 -8.19 10.37 -0.75
N ALA A 207 -8.71 10.03 -1.92
CA ALA A 207 -9.02 10.95 -2.99
C ALA A 207 -10.50 11.32 -2.83
N ILE A 208 -10.77 12.58 -2.49
CA ILE A 208 -12.11 13.05 -2.11
C ILE A 208 -12.55 14.12 -3.12
N PRO A 209 -13.75 13.99 -3.73
CA PRO A 209 -14.28 15.02 -4.61
C PRO A 209 -14.39 16.36 -3.90
N GLY A 210 -13.87 17.42 -4.51
CA GLY A 210 -13.92 18.78 -3.96
C GLY A 210 -12.93 19.06 -2.82
N THR A 211 -11.97 18.18 -2.53
CA THR A 211 -10.91 18.44 -1.54
C THR A 211 -9.58 17.85 -2.00
N ILE A 212 -8.52 18.67 -1.93
CA ILE A 212 -7.15 18.21 -2.18
C ILE A 212 -6.52 17.86 -0.84
N LEU A 213 -6.13 16.59 -0.69
CA LEU A 213 -5.35 16.10 0.44
C LEU A 213 -3.91 15.87 0.03
N THR A 214 -2.96 16.07 0.94
CA THR A 214 -1.54 15.85 0.64
C THR A 214 -1.00 14.58 1.29
N SER A 215 -0.04 13.97 0.61
CA SER A 215 0.84 12.94 1.15
C SER A 215 2.20 13.08 0.46
N TRP A 216 3.22 12.36 0.93
CA TRP A 216 4.54 12.44 0.32
C TRP A 216 5.31 11.14 0.51
N THR A 217 6.31 10.92 -0.34
CA THR A 217 7.25 9.80 -0.16
C THR A 217 8.64 10.16 -0.67
N THR A 218 9.62 9.31 -0.36
CA THR A 218 10.96 9.35 -0.93
C THR A 218 11.35 7.92 -1.26
N ILE A 219 11.44 7.61 -2.55
CA ILE A 219 11.74 6.26 -3.02
C ILE A 219 13.25 6.05 -2.97
N THR A 220 13.72 5.01 -2.28
CA THR A 220 15.16 4.84 -1.98
C THR A 220 15.91 3.99 -3.01
N ARG A 221 15.19 3.24 -3.85
CA ARG A 221 15.78 2.30 -4.79
C ARG A 221 15.07 2.37 -6.14
N THR A 222 15.82 2.21 -7.22
CA THR A 222 15.26 2.06 -8.56
C THR A 222 14.47 0.77 -8.65
N GLY A 223 13.30 0.81 -9.28
CA GLY A 223 12.44 -0.36 -9.43
C GLY A 223 10.99 -0.01 -9.70
N THR A 224 10.14 -1.04 -9.72
CA THR A 224 8.69 -0.91 -9.86
C THR A 224 8.02 -1.12 -8.50
N TYR A 225 7.07 -0.25 -8.17
CA TYR A 225 6.32 -0.29 -6.92
C TYR A 225 4.83 -0.28 -7.24
N TYR A 226 4.07 -1.19 -6.61
CA TYR A 226 2.64 -1.32 -6.85
C TYR A 226 1.79 -0.82 -5.68
N GLY A 227 0.60 -0.36 -6.03
CA GLY A 227 -0.46 0.07 -5.15
C GLY A 227 -1.84 -0.26 -5.74
N GLN A 228 -2.89 -0.05 -4.97
CA GLN A 228 -4.27 -0.29 -5.40
C GLN A 228 -5.21 0.74 -4.79
N CYS A 229 -6.40 0.87 -5.36
CA CYS A 229 -7.47 1.60 -4.71
C CYS A 229 -7.91 0.87 -3.43
N ASN A 230 -7.85 1.54 -2.27
CA ASN A 230 -8.24 0.95 -0.99
C ASN A 230 -9.49 1.57 -0.34
N GLN A 231 -10.30 2.25 -1.15
CA GLN A 231 -11.60 2.82 -0.75
C GLN A 231 -12.65 2.44 -1.80
N ILE A 232 -13.75 1.82 -1.36
CA ILE A 232 -14.79 1.32 -2.26
C ILE A 232 -15.34 2.42 -3.17
N CYS A 233 -15.24 2.22 -4.50
CA CYS A 233 -15.53 3.23 -5.52
C CYS A 233 -16.41 2.74 -6.69
N GLY A 234 -17.03 1.56 -6.54
CA GLY A 234 -17.96 0.98 -7.53
C GLY A 234 -17.46 -0.33 -8.14
N LEU A 235 -18.02 -0.69 -9.30
CA LEU A 235 -17.84 -2.01 -9.93
C LEU A 235 -16.37 -2.34 -10.29
N GLY A 236 -15.61 -1.36 -10.75
CA GLY A 236 -14.18 -1.51 -11.08
C GLY A 236 -13.24 -1.17 -9.93
N HIS A 237 -13.70 -1.24 -8.67
CA HIS A 237 -12.87 -0.91 -7.50
C HIS A 237 -11.55 -1.69 -7.44
N ASP A 238 -11.55 -2.96 -7.83
CA ASP A 238 -10.38 -3.83 -7.88
C ASP A 238 -9.57 -3.69 -9.19
N ALA A 239 -10.02 -2.85 -10.11
CA ALA A 239 -9.55 -2.74 -11.49
C ALA A 239 -8.87 -1.39 -11.81
N MET A 240 -8.38 -0.70 -10.78
CA MET A 240 -7.70 0.60 -10.91
C MET A 240 -6.40 0.65 -10.07
N PRO A 241 -5.40 -0.17 -10.40
CA PRO A 241 -4.15 -0.22 -9.67
C PRO A 241 -3.29 1.03 -9.90
N ILE A 242 -2.24 1.14 -9.10
CA ILE A 242 -1.23 2.18 -9.18
C ILE A 242 0.10 1.47 -9.44
N GLU A 243 0.80 1.85 -10.50
CA GLU A 243 2.16 1.39 -10.76
C GLU A 243 3.10 2.60 -10.80
N ILE A 244 4.19 2.52 -10.04
CA ILE A 244 5.24 3.52 -10.01
C ILE A 244 6.53 2.93 -10.56
N LYS A 245 7.11 3.58 -11.57
CA LYS A 245 8.50 3.33 -12.01
C LYS A 245 9.42 4.35 -11.35
N ALA A 246 10.20 3.89 -10.38
CA ALA A 246 11.21 4.71 -9.74
C ALA A 246 12.53 4.57 -10.50
N VAL A 247 13.03 5.66 -11.07
CA VAL A 247 14.20 5.65 -11.98
C VAL A 247 15.29 6.62 -11.51
N PRO A 248 16.56 6.43 -11.93
CA PRO A 248 17.60 7.44 -11.76
C PRO A 248 17.19 8.80 -12.35
N MET A 249 17.73 9.89 -11.81
CA MET A 249 17.38 11.24 -12.25
C MET A 249 17.66 11.47 -13.75
N ALA A 250 18.74 10.90 -14.29
CA ALA A 250 19.06 11.03 -15.71
C ALA A 250 17.96 10.42 -16.61
N ASP A 251 17.48 9.24 -16.23
CA ASP A 251 16.43 8.51 -16.93
C ASP A 251 15.07 9.20 -16.77
N TYR A 252 14.79 9.75 -15.59
CA TYR A 252 13.59 10.57 -15.36
C TYR A 252 13.54 11.79 -16.30
N LEU A 253 14.65 12.53 -16.42
CA LEU A 253 14.75 13.69 -17.30
C LEU A 253 14.68 13.30 -18.79
N ALA A 254 15.20 12.12 -19.16
CA ALA A 254 15.06 11.59 -20.52
C ALA A 254 13.60 11.22 -20.81
N TRP A 255 12.94 10.54 -19.86
CA TRP A 255 11.54 10.16 -19.95
C TRP A 255 10.62 11.37 -20.12
N ILE A 256 10.79 12.45 -19.35
CA ILE A 256 9.95 13.66 -19.48
C ILE A 256 9.92 14.18 -20.92
N LYS A 257 11.06 14.22 -21.61
CA LYS A 257 11.16 14.75 -22.98
C LYS A 257 10.35 13.93 -23.98
N VAL A 258 10.28 12.62 -23.77
CA VAL A 258 9.49 11.69 -24.59
C VAL A 258 8.02 11.77 -24.19
N ALA A 259 7.76 11.81 -22.88
CA ALA A 259 6.44 11.83 -22.29
C ALA A 259 5.61 13.05 -22.72
N GLN A 260 6.22 14.24 -22.73
CA GLN A 260 5.56 15.46 -23.22
C GLN A 260 5.16 15.40 -24.69
N ALA A 261 5.86 14.60 -25.51
CA ALA A 261 5.51 14.42 -26.92
C ALA A 261 4.42 13.36 -27.13
N ASN A 262 4.36 12.35 -26.27
CA ASN A 262 3.56 11.13 -26.52
C ASN A 262 2.29 11.02 -25.67
N TYR A 263 2.23 11.63 -24.50
CA TYR A 263 1.10 11.47 -23.56
C TYR A 263 0.13 12.65 -23.53
N THR A 264 0.26 13.59 -24.47
CA THR A 264 -0.68 14.71 -24.63
C THR A 264 -2.00 14.30 -25.29
N ASP A 265 -2.10 13.05 -25.77
CA ASP A 265 -3.32 12.49 -26.36
C ASP A 265 -4.05 11.59 -25.36
N ASN A 266 -5.03 12.15 -24.65
CA ASN A 266 -5.95 11.43 -23.74
C ASN A 266 -7.01 10.58 -24.51
N SER A 267 -6.66 10.04 -25.68
CA SER A 267 -7.61 9.33 -26.56
C SER A 267 -7.93 7.89 -26.17
N TYR A 268 -7.28 7.34 -25.14
CA TYR A 268 -7.53 5.96 -24.70
C TYR A 268 -8.81 5.86 -23.87
N VAL A 269 -9.80 5.13 -24.40
CA VAL A 269 -11.09 4.86 -23.77
C VAL A 269 -10.93 3.76 -22.71
N ASN A 270 -11.35 4.04 -21.47
CA ASN A 270 -11.31 3.08 -20.38
C ASN A 270 -11.93 1.72 -20.80
N PRO A 271 -11.19 0.60 -20.76
CA PRO A 271 -11.72 -0.71 -21.13
C PRO A 271 -12.80 -1.22 -20.16
N VAL A 272 -12.93 -0.59 -18.99
CA VAL A 272 -13.94 -0.89 -17.95
C VAL A 272 -15.18 0.01 -18.09
N SER A 273 -15.26 0.87 -19.12
CA SER A 273 -16.36 1.84 -19.29
C SER A 273 -17.71 1.28 -19.76
N SER A 274 -17.92 -0.03 -19.73
CA SER A 274 -19.28 -0.57 -19.87
C SER A 274 -19.60 -1.44 -18.66
N PRO A 275 -20.39 -0.97 -17.69
CA PRO A 275 -21.21 -1.92 -16.96
C PRO A 275 -22.02 -2.67 -18.01
N LEU A 276 -21.99 -4.00 -17.99
CA LEU A 276 -23.07 -4.77 -18.60
C LEU A 276 -24.37 -4.12 -18.09
N PRO A 277 -25.27 -3.66 -18.98
CA PRO A 277 -26.51 -3.06 -18.53
C PRO A 277 -27.19 -3.99 -17.53
N VAL A 278 -27.75 -3.43 -16.45
CA VAL A 278 -28.16 -4.16 -15.22
C VAL A 278 -28.92 -5.47 -15.45
N HIS A 279 -29.61 -5.62 -16.59
CA HIS A 279 -30.26 -6.85 -17.01
C HIS A 279 -29.28 -8.01 -17.30
N GLU A 280 -28.16 -7.75 -17.96
CA GLU A 280 -27.14 -8.77 -18.28
C GLU A 280 -26.39 -9.26 -17.03
N LEU A 281 -26.27 -8.42 -15.99
CA LEU A 281 -25.73 -8.85 -14.68
C LEU A 281 -26.68 -9.77 -13.92
N ALA A 282 -28.01 -9.58 -14.08
CA ALA A 282 -29.01 -10.47 -13.50
C ALA A 282 -29.05 -11.82 -14.21
N ASP A 283 -28.87 -11.83 -15.54
CA ASP A 283 -28.84 -13.06 -16.34
C ASP A 283 -27.54 -13.87 -16.14
N ALA A 284 -26.41 -13.19 -15.89
CA ALA A 284 -25.13 -13.84 -15.56
C ALA A 284 -25.09 -14.42 -14.13
N ALA A 285 -25.92 -13.92 -13.22
CA ALA A 285 -26.07 -14.47 -11.87
C ALA A 285 -27.13 -15.59 -11.77
N ALA A 286 -27.91 -15.79 -12.84
CA ALA A 286 -28.98 -16.78 -12.91
C ALA A 286 -28.57 -18.08 -13.65
N ASN A 287 -27.34 -18.17 -14.16
CA ASN A 287 -26.73 -19.37 -14.76
C ASN A 287 -25.51 -19.82 -13.95
#